data_AF-A0A481QUX4-F1
#
_entry.id   AF-A0A481QUX4-F1
#
_cell.length_a   1.000
_cell.length_b   1.000
_cell.length_c   1.000
_cell.angle_alpha   90.00
_cell.angle_beta   90.00
_cell.angle_gamma   90.00
#
_symmetry.space_group_name_H-M   'P 1'
#
loop_
_entity.id
_entity.type
_entity.pdbx_description
1 polymer ?
#
loop_
_entity_poly.entity_id
_entity_poly.type
_entity_poly.pdbx_seq_one_letter_code
_entity_poly.pdbx_strand_id
1 'polypeptide(L)'
;MNTLWRLSLGGLLLMALSSAYAEQPLGCVEVTVGGYKAPNYDCLSQQMGNNPEGAAAAEKNQEALNVPVNKRPPNQVGLATPAATSTRMGNTFGTSVKPQRPPQ
;
A
#
# COMPACT_ATOMS: atom_id res chain seq x y z
N MET A 1 -30.11 -56.41 5.14
CA MET A 1 -30.37 -55.26 6.05
C MET A 1 -29.18 -54.84 6.91
N ASN A 2 -28.06 -55.59 6.98
CA ASN A 2 -26.93 -55.25 7.89
C ASN A 2 -25.78 -54.45 7.25
N THR A 3 -25.81 -54.22 5.93
CA THR A 3 -24.75 -53.49 5.21
C THR A 3 -24.97 -51.98 5.19
N LEU A 4 -26.22 -51.52 5.33
CA LEU A 4 -26.59 -50.11 5.33
C LEU A 4 -26.15 -49.38 6.61
N TRP A 5 -26.07 -50.08 7.74
CA TRP A 5 -25.68 -49.46 9.02
C TRP A 5 -24.18 -49.16 9.11
N ARG A 6 -23.34 -49.95 8.43
CA ARG A 6 -21.87 -49.77 8.44
C ARG A 6 -21.41 -48.54 7.65
N LEU A 7 -22.18 -48.12 6.64
CA LEU A 7 -21.86 -46.94 5.83
C LEU A 7 -22.18 -45.63 6.55
N SER A 8 -23.11 -45.65 7.51
CA SER A 8 -23.52 -44.44 8.23
C SER A 8 -22.51 -43.99 9.29
N LEU A 9 -21.76 -44.92 9.91
CA LEU A 9 -20.70 -44.55 10.87
C LEU A 9 -19.43 -44.00 10.22
N GLY A 10 -19.10 -44.43 8.99
CA GLY A 10 -17.91 -43.96 8.27
C GLY A 10 -18.06 -42.53 7.75
N GLY A 11 -19.26 -42.14 7.32
CA GLY A 11 -19.53 -40.80 6.79
C GLY A 11 -19.45 -39.68 7.84
N LEU A 12 -19.72 -39.99 9.11
CA LEU A 12 -19.76 -39.00 10.19
C LEU A 12 -18.37 -38.62 10.71
N LEU A 13 -17.36 -39.49 10.55
CA LEU A 13 -15.98 -39.20 10.94
C LEU A 13 -15.27 -38.24 9.96
N LEU A 14 -15.71 -38.19 8.70
CA LEU A 14 -15.11 -37.35 7.65
C LEU A 14 -15.60 -35.88 7.68
N MET A 15 -16.73 -35.59 8.34
CA MET A 15 -17.27 -34.23 8.46
C MET A 15 -16.64 -33.42 9.60
N ALA A 16 -15.89 -34.04 10.52
CA ALA A 16 -15.32 -33.36 11.69
C ALA A 16 -13.96 -32.68 11.44
N LEU A 17 -13.35 -32.87 10.27
CA LEU A 17 -12.00 -32.37 9.95
C LEU A 17 -11.98 -31.11 9.08
N SER A 18 -13.15 -30.57 8.69
CA SER A 18 -13.23 -29.47 7.71
C SER A 18 -13.16 -28.05 8.31
N SER A 19 -12.83 -27.91 9.59
CA SER A 19 -12.81 -26.60 10.27
C SER A 19 -11.44 -26.25 10.84
N ALA A 20 -10.37 -26.43 10.05
CA ALA A 20 -9.15 -25.68 10.25
C ALA A 20 -9.32 -24.30 9.60
N TYR A 21 -10.01 -23.39 10.30
CA TYR A 21 -9.94 -21.98 9.96
C TYR A 21 -8.48 -21.56 10.12
N ALA A 22 -7.84 -21.20 9.01
CA ALA A 22 -6.53 -20.55 9.03
C ALA A 22 -6.71 -19.17 9.65
N GLU A 23 -6.49 -19.08 10.95
CA GLU A 23 -6.30 -17.82 11.67
C GLU A 23 -5.19 -17.05 10.94
N GLN A 24 -5.47 -15.81 10.54
CA GLN A 24 -4.46 -14.93 9.94
C GLN A 24 -3.31 -14.81 10.95
N PRO A 25 -2.09 -15.26 10.62
CA PRO A 25 -1.06 -15.40 11.64
C PRO A 25 -0.67 -14.02 12.17
N LEU A 26 -0.90 -13.81 13.46
CA LEU A 26 -0.26 -12.78 14.27
C LEU A 26 1.24 -13.11 14.38
N GLY A 27 1.97 -12.91 13.28
CA GLY A 27 3.40 -13.15 13.17
C GLY A 27 3.80 -14.45 12.48
N CYS A 28 4.91 -14.39 11.76
CA CYS A 28 5.53 -15.52 11.11
C CYS A 28 6.07 -16.54 12.11
N VAL A 29 5.52 -17.75 12.09
CA VAL A 29 5.94 -18.85 12.97
C VAL A 29 6.72 -19.90 12.20
N GLU A 30 7.84 -20.33 12.77
CA GLU A 30 8.71 -21.38 12.24
C GLU A 30 8.40 -22.71 12.93
N VAL A 31 8.04 -23.74 12.16
CA VAL A 31 7.64 -25.05 12.70
C VAL A 31 8.67 -26.11 12.30
N THR A 32 8.96 -27.04 13.20
CA THR A 32 9.91 -28.15 12.96
C THR A 32 9.15 -29.47 12.97
N VAL A 33 9.28 -30.27 11.89
CA VAL A 33 8.65 -31.59 11.79
C VAL A 33 9.75 -32.62 11.54
N GLY A 34 9.87 -33.62 12.42
CA GLY A 34 10.87 -34.67 12.28
C GLY A 34 12.34 -34.20 12.29
N GLY A 35 12.62 -33.05 12.93
CA GLY A 35 13.98 -32.48 13.00
C GLY A 35 14.34 -31.52 11.86
N TYR A 36 13.44 -31.29 10.91
CA TYR A 36 13.65 -30.34 9.81
C TYR A 36 12.72 -29.12 9.95
N LYS A 37 13.25 -27.93 9.68
CA LYS A 37 12.45 -26.69 9.59
C LYS A 37 11.52 -26.79 8.38
N ALA A 38 10.22 -26.66 8.60
CA ALA A 38 9.24 -26.56 7.53
C ALA A 38 9.17 -25.09 7.07
N PRO A 39 9.56 -24.77 5.83
CA PRO A 39 9.52 -23.40 5.35
C PRO A 39 8.07 -22.93 5.16
N ASN A 40 7.73 -21.78 5.75
CA ASN A 40 6.50 -21.07 5.45
C ASN A 40 6.78 -20.06 4.32
N TYR A 41 6.46 -20.48 3.09
CA TYR A 41 6.72 -19.66 1.90
C TYR A 41 5.88 -18.38 1.86
N ASP A 42 4.67 -18.39 2.43
CA ASP A 42 3.80 -17.22 2.46
C ASP A 42 4.43 -16.11 3.29
N CYS A 43 4.89 -16.43 4.49
CA CYS A 43 5.64 -15.49 5.32
C CYS A 43 6.94 -15.03 4.65
N LEU A 44 7.72 -15.95 4.08
CA LEU A 44 8.98 -15.60 3.43
C LEU A 44 8.75 -14.63 2.26
N SER A 45 7.69 -14.86 1.47
CA SER A 45 7.31 -13.98 0.37
C SER A 45 6.97 -12.57 0.87
N GLN A 46 6.27 -12.47 2.00
CA GLN A 46 5.88 -11.22 2.63
C GLN A 46 7.10 -10.47 3.22
N GLN A 47 8.04 -11.18 3.84
CA GLN A 47 9.30 -10.62 4.34
C GLN A 47 10.23 -10.14 3.21
N MET A 48 10.18 -10.80 2.05
CA MET A 48 10.89 -10.36 0.84
C MET A 48 10.20 -9.18 0.12
N GLY A 49 9.09 -8.66 0.66
CA GLY A 49 8.36 -7.53 0.07
C GLY A 49 7.47 -7.88 -1.12
N ASN A 50 7.24 -9.17 -1.40
CA ASN A 50 6.34 -9.64 -2.46
C ASN A 50 4.88 -9.71 -2.00
N ASN A 51 4.48 -8.86 -1.05
CA ASN A 51 3.07 -8.76 -0.67
C ASN A 51 2.29 -8.10 -1.82
N PRO A 52 1.29 -8.76 -2.43
CA PRO A 52 0.48 -8.19 -3.52
C PRO A 52 -0.19 -6.86 -3.13
N GLU A 53 -0.58 -6.69 -1.87
CA GLU A 53 -1.18 -5.44 -1.37
C GLU A 53 -0.15 -4.31 -1.33
N GLY A 54 1.09 -4.63 -0.93
CA GLY A 54 2.21 -3.68 -0.92
C GLY A 54 2.61 -3.26 -2.33
N ALA A 55 2.60 -4.21 -3.28
CA ALA A 55 2.87 -3.93 -4.69
C ALA A 55 1.80 -3.01 -5.30
N ALA A 56 0.51 -3.29 -5.07
CA ALA A 56 -0.58 -2.45 -5.54
C ALA A 56 -0.55 -1.03 -4.91
N ALA A 57 -0.23 -0.93 -3.62
CA ALA A 57 -0.05 0.35 -2.95
C ALA A 57 1.15 1.14 -3.54
N ALA A 58 2.27 0.47 -3.84
CA ALA A 58 3.43 1.08 -4.46
C ALA A 58 3.12 1.60 -5.88
N GLU A 59 2.38 0.84 -6.68
CA GLU A 59 1.91 1.25 -8.00
C GLU A 59 1.02 2.49 -7.92
N LYS A 60 0.03 2.51 -7.01
CA LYS A 60 -0.83 3.67 -6.78
C LYS A 60 -0.05 4.92 -6.33
N ASN A 61 0.97 4.73 -5.49
CA ASN A 61 1.85 5.83 -5.10
C ASN A 61 2.66 6.36 -6.29
N GLN A 62 3.17 5.49 -7.17
CA GLN A 62 3.86 5.90 -8.39
C GLN A 62 2.93 6.65 -9.34
N GLU A 63 1.70 6.19 -9.53
CA GLU A 63 0.70 6.92 -10.31
C GLU A 63 0.45 8.32 -9.74
N ALA A 64 0.34 8.46 -8.42
CA ALA A 64 0.13 9.73 -7.74
C ALA A 64 1.32 10.70 -7.89
N LEU A 65 2.55 10.19 -7.97
CA LEU A 65 3.75 11.00 -8.21
C LEU A 65 3.85 11.49 -9.66
N ASN A 66 3.27 10.76 -10.60
CA ASN A 66 3.28 11.08 -12.02
C ASN A 66 2.12 12.01 -12.42
N VAL A 67 1.99 13.14 -11.72
CA VAL A 67 0.97 14.16 -12.05
C VAL A 67 1.27 14.75 -13.44
N PRO A 68 0.30 14.80 -14.37
CA PRO A 68 0.47 15.45 -15.68
C PRO A 68 0.88 16.92 -15.57
N VAL A 69 1.73 17.41 -16.49
CA VAL A 69 2.28 18.79 -16.45
C VAL A 69 1.20 19.88 -16.34
N ASN A 70 0.08 19.72 -17.05
CA ASN A 70 -1.06 20.64 -17.01
C ASN A 70 -1.82 20.68 -15.68
N LYS A 71 -1.59 19.69 -14.81
CA LYS A 71 -2.16 19.61 -13.46
C LYS A 71 -1.14 19.95 -12.37
N ARG A 72 0.14 20.09 -12.72
CA ARG A 72 1.19 20.47 -11.76
C ARG A 72 1.02 21.93 -11.35
N PRO A 73 1.20 22.25 -10.06
CA PRO A 73 1.19 23.63 -9.62
C PRO A 73 2.39 24.40 -10.22
N PRO A 74 2.28 25.73 -10.44
CA PRO A 74 3.30 26.53 -11.12
C PRO A 74 4.71 26.42 -10.52
N ASN A 75 4.81 26.24 -9.20
CA ASN A 75 6.07 26.07 -8.49
C ASN A 75 6.82 24.77 -8.82
N GLN A 76 6.14 23.73 -9.31
CA GLN A 76 6.76 22.45 -9.70
C GLN A 76 7.22 22.42 -11.16
N VAL A 77 6.80 23.40 -11.97
CA VAL A 77 7.12 23.47 -13.41
C VAL A 77 7.98 24.68 -13.76
N GLY A 78 8.53 25.38 -12.77
CA GLY A 78 9.39 26.55 -12.97
C GLY A 78 8.67 27.79 -13.48
N LEU A 79 7.34 27.84 -13.35
CA LEU A 79 6.54 29.00 -13.74
C LEU A 79 6.48 30.03 -12.59
N ALA A 80 6.18 31.27 -12.96
CA ALA A 80 6.01 32.35 -11.99
C ALA A 80 4.87 32.02 -11.00
N THR A 81 5.13 32.19 -9.71
CA THR A 81 4.14 32.02 -8.65
C THR A 81 3.71 33.37 -8.09
N PRO A 82 2.45 33.52 -7.63
CA PRO A 82 2.01 34.75 -6.97
C PRO A 82 2.90 35.14 -5.79
N ALA A 83 3.41 34.17 -5.03
CA ALA A 83 4.34 34.40 -3.94
C ALA A 83 5.67 35.00 -4.42
N ALA A 84 6.28 34.45 -5.47
CA ALA A 84 7.52 34.99 -6.04
C ALA A 84 7.32 36.40 -6.62
N THR A 85 6.19 36.64 -7.29
CA THR A 85 5.83 37.99 -7.77
C THR A 85 5.61 38.96 -6.62
N SER A 86 4.95 38.54 -5.54
CA SER A 86 4.76 39.35 -4.34
C SER A 86 6.10 39.76 -3.72
N THR A 87 7.08 38.86 -3.64
CA THR A 87 8.42 39.19 -3.14
C THR A 87 9.11 40.24 -4.02
N ARG A 88 8.98 40.12 -5.35
CA ARG A 88 9.60 41.08 -6.29
C ARG A 88 8.93 42.45 -6.24
N MET A 89 7.62 42.50 -6.02
CA MET A 89 6.85 43.74 -6.04
C MET A 89 6.81 44.44 -4.67
N GLY A 90 6.90 43.69 -3.58
CA GLY A 90 6.72 44.20 -2.22
C GLY A 90 5.29 44.68 -2.01
N ASN A 91 5.14 45.80 -1.29
CA ASN A 91 3.83 46.37 -0.95
C ASN A 91 3.01 46.84 -2.16
N THR A 92 3.62 46.88 -3.36
CA THR A 92 2.92 47.28 -4.59
C THR A 92 2.33 46.11 -5.37
N PHE A 93 2.41 44.88 -4.84
CA PHE A 93 1.81 43.71 -5.47
C PHE A 93 0.28 43.88 -5.62
N GLY A 94 -0.21 43.73 -6.85
CA GLY A 94 -1.63 43.89 -7.18
C GLY A 94 -2.12 45.34 -7.37
N THR A 95 -1.29 46.36 -7.08
CA THR A 95 -1.69 47.77 -7.17
C THR A 95 -0.87 48.60 -8.15
N SER A 96 0.32 48.15 -8.55
CA SER A 96 1.19 48.84 -9.50
C SER A 96 1.97 47.86 -10.37
N VAL A 97 2.39 48.34 -11.55
CA VAL A 97 3.28 47.61 -12.47
C VAL A 97 4.77 47.79 -12.11
N LYS A 98 5.08 48.64 -11.14
CA LYS A 98 6.45 48.91 -10.68
C LYS A 98 6.68 48.35 -9.28
N PRO A 99 7.81 47.65 -9.04
CA PRO A 99 8.22 47.22 -7.71
C PRO A 99 8.34 48.38 -6.71
N GLN A 100 8.13 48.09 -5.43
CA GLN A 100 8.47 48.99 -4.35
C GLN A 100 9.96 49.35 -4.40
N ARG A 101 10.25 50.65 -4.45
CA ARG A 101 11.60 51.20 -4.34
C ARG A 101 11.66 52.13 -3.14
N PRO A 102 12.72 52.10 -2.32
CA PRO A 102 12.95 53.14 -1.33
C PRO A 102 13.00 54.53 -1.99
N PRO A 103 12.61 55.60 -1.28
CA PRO A 103 12.91 56.96 -1.72
C PRO A 103 14.43 57.08 -1.91
N GLN A 104 14.82 57.60 -3.06
CA GLN A 104 16.22 57.85 -3.42
C GLN A 104 16.65 59.20 -2.87
#